data_AF-A0A1Y3MV00-F1
#
_entry.id   AF-A0A1Y3MV00-F1
#
_cell.length_a   1.000
_cell.length_b   1.000
_cell.length_c   1.000
_cell.angle_alpha   90.00
_cell.angle_beta   90.00
_cell.angle_gamma   90.00
#
_symmetry.space_group_name_H-M   'P 1'
#
loop_
_entity.id
_entity.type
_entity.pdbx_description
1 polymer ?
#
loop_
_entity_poly.entity_id
_entity_poly.type
_entity_poly.pdbx_seq_one_letter_code
_entity_poly.pdbx_strand_id
1 'polypeptide(L)'
;MFDESDITRNEFQLTRGQAKCGYDWWWHSFTGRSEETGEEKPFFIEFFVCNPALSGGDKPIFGQLKENIEKGIKPSYLMVKVGAWGEDSAQLHRFFGWNKVKLEGNAPFSVEAEDCFLSETETHGSVAISKEEAAAHPEYMCEFGTMEWRLKIEKKIPFNVGYGASKLFRYLQLFEMFWHAEGMKTFYEGEVIYNGKKYIVKKDNCYGYADKNWGKNFTSPWVWLSSNNLVSKVTGKKLENSVFDIGGGRPKVAFLSLPRKLLSAFYYEGQCFEFNFSKFWTNTRTKFNGYETEDKIVWHVEQKTWNTKVIVDVECMKKDMILFNYEAPTGEKRHTRLWNGGNGIGTIKLYRKGQLIDDMEAKNIGCEYGEFDTYEPYQNILDSQNKKEN
;
A
#
# COMPACT_ATOMS: atom_id res chain seq x y z
N MET A 1 -18.19 1.20 13.96
CA MET A 1 -17.11 2.21 13.82
C MET A 1 -16.13 1.70 12.75
N PHE A 2 -15.03 2.39 12.42
CA PHE A 2 -14.12 1.87 11.38
C PHE A 2 -13.19 0.75 11.89
N ASP A 3 -13.02 0.64 13.21
CA ASP A 3 -12.17 -0.32 13.91
C ASP A 3 -12.83 -1.70 14.08
N GLU A 4 -13.93 -1.96 13.38
CA GLU A 4 -14.59 -3.26 13.32
C GLU A 4 -13.98 -4.12 12.19
N SER A 5 -13.43 -5.27 12.58
CA SER A 5 -12.90 -6.29 11.67
C SER A 5 -13.93 -6.75 10.65
N ASP A 6 -13.51 -6.91 9.39
CA ASP A 6 -14.34 -7.44 8.31
C ASP A 6 -13.47 -8.21 7.31
N ILE A 7 -13.04 -9.40 7.74
CA ILE A 7 -12.22 -10.31 6.92
C ILE A 7 -12.88 -10.70 5.58
N THR A 8 -14.19 -10.52 5.42
CA THR A 8 -14.87 -10.78 4.13
C THR A 8 -14.44 -9.81 3.03
N ARG A 9 -13.78 -8.70 3.38
CA ARG A 9 -13.17 -7.79 2.41
C ARG A 9 -11.82 -8.27 1.92
N ASN A 10 -11.18 -9.18 2.65
CA ASN A 10 -9.97 -9.85 2.22
C ASN A 10 -10.20 -11.00 1.25
N GLU A 11 -11.45 -11.38 1.01
CA GLU A 11 -11.83 -12.35 -0.03
C GLU A 11 -11.29 -11.92 -1.39
N PHE A 12 -11.02 -12.90 -2.25
CA PHE A 12 -10.69 -12.68 -3.65
C PHE A 12 -11.85 -12.02 -4.40
N GLN A 13 -11.56 -10.91 -5.10
CA GLN A 13 -12.59 -10.04 -5.70
C GLN A 13 -12.65 -10.11 -7.22
N LEU A 14 -11.73 -10.79 -7.91
CA LEU A 14 -11.70 -10.85 -9.38
C LEU A 14 -12.75 -11.78 -9.98
N THR A 15 -14.01 -11.40 -9.78
CA THR A 15 -15.19 -12.04 -10.33
C THR A 15 -15.78 -11.17 -11.44
N ARG A 16 -16.68 -11.73 -12.27
CA ARG A 16 -17.45 -10.97 -13.28
C ARG A 16 -16.54 -10.15 -14.20
N GLY A 17 -16.78 -8.84 -14.31
CA GLY A 17 -16.01 -7.95 -15.18
C GLY A 17 -14.54 -7.82 -14.77
N GLN A 18 -14.26 -7.82 -13.46
CA GLN A 18 -12.89 -7.80 -12.93
C GLN A 18 -12.11 -9.09 -13.21
N ALA A 19 -12.76 -10.23 -13.45
CA ALA A 19 -12.07 -11.47 -13.80
C ALA A 19 -11.25 -11.38 -15.11
N LYS A 20 -11.61 -10.45 -16.01
CA LYS A 20 -10.97 -10.26 -17.33
C LYS A 20 -10.26 -8.91 -17.48
N CYS A 21 -10.38 -8.03 -16.48
CA CYS A 21 -9.80 -6.69 -16.51
C CYS A 21 -9.79 -6.14 -15.09
N GLY A 22 -9.05 -6.80 -14.20
CA GLY A 22 -8.92 -6.40 -12.83
C GLY A 22 -7.67 -6.94 -12.16
N TYR A 23 -7.30 -6.27 -11.08
CA TYR A 23 -6.26 -6.71 -10.15
C TYR A 23 -6.86 -6.86 -8.76
N ASP A 24 -6.22 -7.70 -7.97
CA ASP A 24 -6.45 -7.83 -6.54
C ASP A 24 -5.09 -8.07 -5.90
N TRP A 25 -4.76 -7.36 -4.82
CA TRP A 25 -3.51 -7.58 -4.11
C TRP A 25 -3.71 -7.53 -2.61
N TRP A 26 -2.95 -8.36 -1.91
CA TRP A 26 -2.76 -8.28 -0.47
C TRP A 26 -1.36 -7.78 -0.19
N TRP A 27 -1.27 -6.65 0.50
CA TRP A 27 -0.03 -5.94 0.74
C TRP A 27 0.30 -5.92 2.23
N HIS A 28 1.58 -6.11 2.53
CA HIS A 28 2.13 -6.22 3.86
C HIS A 28 3.41 -5.41 3.95
N SER A 29 3.58 -4.64 5.02
CA SER A 29 4.84 -3.99 5.34
C SER A 29 5.17 -4.11 6.82
N PHE A 30 6.45 -4.22 7.13
CA PHE A 30 6.95 -4.40 8.50
C PHE A 30 8.45 -4.09 8.58
N THR A 31 8.99 -4.06 9.79
CA THR A 31 10.40 -3.79 10.09
C THR A 31 11.02 -4.99 10.78
N GLY A 32 12.10 -5.51 10.20
CA GLY A 32 12.98 -6.50 10.83
C GLY A 32 14.22 -5.83 11.41
N ARG A 33 14.95 -6.56 12.26
CA ARG A 33 16.26 -6.14 12.77
C ARG A 33 17.31 -7.17 12.46
N SER A 34 18.44 -6.70 11.92
CA SER A 34 19.60 -7.54 11.64
C SER A 34 19.97 -8.36 12.87
N GLU A 35 20.11 -9.68 12.71
CA GLU A 35 20.53 -10.57 13.79
C GLU A 35 21.97 -10.23 14.24
N GLU A 36 22.80 -9.76 13.31
CA GLU A 36 24.20 -9.43 13.56
C GLU A 36 24.39 -8.02 14.18
N THR A 37 23.70 -7.01 13.65
CA THR A 37 23.95 -5.60 13.99
C THR A 37 22.84 -4.96 14.83
N GLY A 38 21.65 -5.55 14.86
CA GLY A 38 20.46 -4.97 15.49
C GLY A 38 19.83 -3.81 14.70
N GLU A 39 20.41 -3.41 13.57
CA GLU A 39 19.91 -2.32 12.73
C GLU A 39 18.55 -2.66 12.11
N GLU A 40 17.68 -1.66 12.05
CA GLU A 40 16.34 -1.79 11.45
C GLU A 40 16.40 -1.83 9.93
N LYS A 41 15.55 -2.66 9.33
CA LYS A 41 15.34 -2.75 7.89
C LYS A 41 13.84 -2.91 7.62
N PRO A 42 13.20 -1.99 6.89
CA PRO A 42 11.81 -2.13 6.52
C PRO A 42 11.67 -3.02 5.26
N PHE A 43 10.65 -3.87 5.26
CA PHE A 43 10.36 -4.86 4.23
C PHE A 43 8.90 -4.76 3.78
N PHE A 44 8.64 -5.23 2.57
CA PHE A 44 7.29 -5.43 2.05
C PHE A 44 7.11 -6.80 1.39
N ILE A 45 5.88 -7.29 1.41
CA ILE A 45 5.42 -8.50 0.75
C ILE A 45 4.05 -8.21 0.13
N GLU A 46 3.88 -8.57 -1.13
CA GLU A 46 2.65 -8.43 -1.87
C GLU A 46 2.35 -9.69 -2.69
N PHE A 47 1.10 -10.12 -2.63
CA PHE A 47 0.56 -11.12 -3.55
C PHE A 47 -0.43 -10.42 -4.47
N PHE A 48 -0.01 -10.14 -5.70
CA PHE A 48 -0.78 -9.43 -6.72
C PHE A 48 -1.30 -10.41 -7.76
N VAL A 49 -2.61 -10.48 -7.94
CA VAL A 49 -3.24 -11.33 -8.96
C VAL A 49 -3.94 -10.48 -10.01
N CYS A 50 -3.89 -10.92 -11.26
CA CYS A 50 -4.49 -10.18 -12.37
C CYS A 50 -5.17 -11.10 -13.38
N ASN A 51 -6.37 -10.69 -13.81
CA ASN A 51 -7.13 -11.26 -14.93
C ASN A 51 -7.15 -12.81 -14.97
N PRO A 52 -7.69 -13.49 -13.95
CA PRO A 52 -7.75 -14.96 -13.87
C PRO A 52 -8.46 -15.63 -15.05
N ALA A 53 -9.46 -14.95 -15.64
CA ALA A 53 -10.28 -15.53 -16.71
C ALA A 53 -9.66 -15.41 -18.11
N LEU A 54 -8.44 -14.87 -18.25
CA LEU A 54 -7.75 -14.68 -19.53
C LEU A 54 -6.69 -15.74 -19.84
N SER A 55 -6.83 -16.93 -19.25
CA SER A 55 -6.02 -18.12 -19.58
C SER A 55 -4.51 -17.93 -19.35
N GLY A 56 -4.11 -17.42 -18.18
CA GLY A 56 -2.71 -17.41 -17.75
C GLY A 56 -2.04 -18.79 -17.62
N GLY A 57 -2.75 -19.88 -17.92
CA GLY A 57 -2.23 -21.23 -18.13
C GLY A 57 -1.09 -21.63 -17.19
N ASP A 58 -0.06 -22.28 -17.74
CA ASP A 58 1.12 -22.68 -16.96
C ASP A 58 2.18 -21.57 -16.85
N LYS A 59 2.10 -20.54 -17.70
CA LYS A 59 3.09 -19.44 -17.79
C LYS A 59 2.40 -18.07 -17.70
N PRO A 60 2.98 -17.11 -16.95
CA PRO A 60 2.41 -15.78 -16.84
C PRO A 60 2.33 -15.08 -18.20
N ILE A 61 1.29 -14.27 -18.39
CA ILE A 61 1.13 -13.40 -19.57
C ILE A 61 1.43 -11.96 -19.15
N PHE A 62 2.39 -11.32 -19.82
CA PHE A 62 2.76 -9.91 -19.58
C PHE A 62 2.18 -9.02 -20.68
N GLY A 63 1.16 -8.22 -20.37
CA GLY A 63 0.48 -7.38 -21.37
C GLY A 63 1.31 -6.20 -21.88
N GLN A 64 2.27 -5.72 -21.10
CA GLN A 64 3.17 -4.60 -21.42
C GLN A 64 4.15 -4.91 -22.55
N LEU A 65 4.30 -6.19 -22.93
CA LEU A 65 5.12 -6.57 -24.07
C LEU A 65 4.53 -6.01 -25.35
N LYS A 66 5.36 -5.40 -26.19
CA LYS A 66 4.93 -4.76 -27.46
C LYS A 66 4.01 -5.65 -28.30
N GLU A 67 4.38 -6.92 -28.46
CA GLU A 67 3.58 -7.90 -29.21
C GLU A 67 2.19 -8.11 -28.60
N ASN A 68 2.08 -8.13 -27.28
CA ASN A 68 0.82 -8.29 -26.56
C ASN A 68 -0.03 -7.02 -26.64
N ILE A 69 0.58 -5.84 -26.54
CA ILE A 69 -0.10 -4.55 -26.78
C ILE A 69 -0.72 -4.52 -28.18
N GLU A 70 0.06 -4.85 -29.22
CA GLU A 70 -0.40 -4.86 -30.62
C GLU A 70 -1.56 -5.85 -30.86
N LYS A 71 -1.58 -6.97 -30.11
CA LYS A 71 -2.64 -7.99 -30.18
C LYS A 71 -3.80 -7.75 -29.21
N GLY A 72 -3.74 -6.71 -28.37
CA GLY A 72 -4.73 -6.47 -27.31
C GLY A 72 -4.78 -7.55 -26.23
N ILE A 73 -3.67 -8.28 -26.04
CA ILE A 73 -3.51 -9.31 -25.01
C ILE A 73 -3.19 -8.61 -23.68
N LYS A 74 -4.03 -8.85 -22.69
CA LYS A 74 -3.88 -8.29 -21.33
C LYS A 74 -3.03 -9.21 -20.44
N PRO A 75 -2.43 -8.68 -19.37
CA PRO A 75 -1.68 -9.52 -18.43
C PRO A 75 -2.57 -10.56 -17.77
N SER A 76 -2.01 -11.70 -17.35
CA SER A 76 -2.71 -12.73 -16.58
C SER A 76 -1.70 -13.55 -15.79
N TYR A 77 -1.65 -13.35 -14.47
CA TYR A 77 -0.70 -14.00 -13.57
C TYR A 77 -1.07 -13.79 -12.10
N LEU A 78 -0.43 -14.57 -11.22
CA LEU A 78 -0.05 -14.15 -9.86
C LEU A 78 1.39 -13.61 -9.92
N MET A 79 1.64 -12.49 -9.27
CA MET A 79 2.95 -11.93 -8.99
C MET A 79 3.13 -11.92 -7.47
N VAL A 80 4.18 -12.58 -6.99
CA VAL A 80 4.66 -12.42 -5.62
C VAL A 80 5.76 -11.37 -5.67
N LYS A 81 5.48 -10.21 -5.08
CA LYS A 81 6.35 -9.04 -5.06
C LYS A 81 6.86 -8.80 -3.65
N VAL A 82 8.17 -8.83 -3.48
CA VAL A 82 8.80 -8.73 -2.15
C VAL A 82 10.01 -7.82 -2.22
N GLY A 83 10.45 -7.30 -1.07
CA GLY A 83 11.66 -6.50 -1.05
C GLY A 83 11.85 -5.71 0.22
N ALA A 84 12.77 -4.76 0.14
CA ALA A 84 13.14 -3.89 1.23
C ALA A 84 13.38 -2.45 0.77
N TRP A 85 13.18 -1.50 1.68
CA TRP A 85 13.54 -0.10 1.47
C TRP A 85 14.88 0.24 2.14
N GLY A 86 15.40 1.45 1.91
CA GLY A 86 16.75 1.86 2.31
C GLY A 86 17.74 1.96 1.14
N GLU A 87 19.00 2.28 1.44
CA GLU A 87 20.04 2.48 0.42
C GLU A 87 20.33 1.22 -0.44
N ASP A 88 20.20 0.04 0.15
CA ASP A 88 20.27 -1.27 -0.51
C ASP A 88 18.86 -1.83 -0.80
N SER A 89 17.94 -0.97 -1.24
CA SER A 89 16.58 -1.35 -1.63
C SER A 89 16.52 -2.20 -2.90
N ALA A 90 15.48 -3.02 -2.99
CA ALA A 90 15.09 -3.77 -4.17
C ALA A 90 13.61 -4.17 -4.08
N GLN A 91 12.94 -4.26 -5.22
CA GLN A 91 11.68 -4.99 -5.46
C GLN A 91 11.99 -6.21 -6.33
N LEU A 92 11.68 -7.39 -5.81
CA LEU A 92 11.88 -8.68 -6.46
C LEU A 92 10.52 -9.25 -6.81
N HIS A 93 10.34 -9.71 -8.05
CA HIS A 93 9.07 -10.25 -8.52
C HIS A 93 9.24 -11.69 -8.99
N ARG A 94 8.31 -12.57 -8.57
CA ARG A 94 8.17 -13.92 -9.10
C ARG A 94 6.78 -14.10 -9.66
N PHE A 95 6.69 -14.49 -10.92
CA PHE A 95 5.42 -14.61 -11.64
C PHE A 95 5.02 -16.06 -11.86
N PHE A 96 3.73 -16.32 -11.70
CA PHE A 96 3.12 -17.63 -11.87
C PHE A 96 1.93 -17.55 -12.81
N GLY A 97 1.84 -18.50 -13.74
CA GLY A 97 0.62 -18.76 -14.50
C GLY A 97 -0.48 -19.32 -13.59
N TRP A 98 -1.73 -19.06 -13.92
CA TRP A 98 -2.88 -19.40 -13.07
C TRP A 98 -3.05 -20.90 -12.76
N ASN A 99 -2.57 -21.80 -13.62
CA ASN A 99 -2.61 -23.25 -13.35
C ASN A 99 -1.70 -23.67 -12.17
N LYS A 100 -0.73 -22.83 -11.80
CA LYS A 100 0.17 -23.06 -10.65
C LYS A 100 -0.35 -22.46 -9.35
N VAL A 101 -1.43 -21.68 -9.40
CA VAL A 101 -1.96 -20.95 -8.26
C VAL A 101 -3.07 -21.76 -7.61
N LYS A 102 -2.95 -22.02 -6.31
CA LYS A 102 -4.07 -22.50 -5.49
C LYS A 102 -4.62 -21.32 -4.69
N LEU A 103 -5.93 -21.11 -4.80
CA LEU A 103 -6.59 -19.95 -4.22
C LEU A 103 -7.87 -20.40 -3.49
N GLU A 104 -7.86 -20.24 -2.17
CA GLU A 104 -9.08 -20.28 -1.36
C GLU A 104 -9.58 -18.84 -1.26
N GLY A 105 -10.58 -18.49 -2.09
CA GLY A 105 -10.98 -17.10 -2.29
C GLY A 105 -11.97 -16.54 -1.27
N ASN A 106 -12.65 -17.38 -0.49
CA ASN A 106 -13.60 -16.96 0.56
C ASN A 106 -12.86 -16.65 1.86
N ALA A 107 -13.47 -15.90 2.79
CA ALA A 107 -12.85 -15.64 4.08
C ALA A 107 -12.95 -16.86 5.02
N PRO A 108 -11.85 -17.30 5.66
CA PRO A 108 -10.49 -16.76 5.54
C PRO A 108 -9.83 -17.19 4.23
N PHE A 109 -9.18 -16.24 3.55
CA PHE A 109 -8.55 -16.51 2.25
C PHE A 109 -7.19 -17.19 2.43
N SER A 110 -6.74 -17.88 1.37
CA SER A 110 -5.33 -18.22 1.21
C SER A 110 -4.91 -18.26 -0.26
N VAL A 111 -3.67 -17.87 -0.54
CA VAL A 111 -3.05 -17.91 -1.86
C VAL A 111 -1.74 -18.68 -1.77
N GLU A 112 -1.55 -19.65 -2.65
CA GLU A 112 -0.34 -20.47 -2.73
C GLU A 112 0.14 -20.58 -4.18
N ALA A 113 1.45 -20.46 -4.38
CA ALA A 113 2.11 -20.86 -5.62
C ALA A 113 3.54 -21.32 -5.33
N GLU A 114 3.81 -22.59 -5.63
CA GLU A 114 5.07 -23.27 -5.28
C GLU A 114 5.36 -23.15 -3.77
N ASP A 115 6.43 -22.49 -3.34
CA ASP A 115 6.78 -22.28 -1.92
C ASP A 115 6.22 -20.98 -1.31
N CYS A 116 5.63 -20.11 -2.13
CA CYS A 116 5.03 -18.86 -1.69
C CYS A 116 3.60 -19.08 -1.18
N PHE A 117 3.32 -18.65 0.04
CA PHE A 117 2.04 -18.78 0.71
C PHE A 117 1.65 -17.49 1.44
N LEU A 118 0.37 -17.15 1.38
CA LEU A 118 -0.23 -16.08 2.17
C LEU A 118 -1.63 -16.49 2.63
N SER A 119 -1.94 -16.19 3.89
CA SER A 119 -3.27 -16.31 4.48
C SER A 119 -3.56 -15.13 5.41
N GLU A 120 -4.69 -15.17 6.11
CA GLU A 120 -5.02 -14.19 7.16
C GLU A 120 -3.99 -14.15 8.30
N THR A 121 -3.30 -15.25 8.57
CA THR A 121 -2.53 -15.47 9.80
C THR A 121 -1.05 -15.78 9.59
N GLU A 122 -0.61 -16.05 8.37
CA GLU A 122 0.81 -16.30 8.07
C GLU A 122 1.16 -16.02 6.61
N THR A 123 2.44 -15.78 6.38
CA THR A 123 3.03 -15.76 5.04
C THR A 123 4.44 -16.32 5.06
N HIS A 124 4.81 -17.06 4.02
CA HIS A 124 6.17 -17.54 3.81
C HIS A 124 6.46 -17.69 2.31
N GLY A 125 7.73 -17.78 1.96
CA GLY A 125 8.15 -18.04 0.59
C GLY A 125 9.57 -17.59 0.32
N SER A 126 9.96 -17.69 -0.95
CA SER A 126 11.24 -17.24 -1.45
C SER A 126 11.14 -16.62 -2.85
N VAL A 127 11.97 -15.62 -3.08
CA VAL A 127 12.22 -15.03 -4.39
C VAL A 127 13.72 -14.84 -4.54
N ALA A 128 14.26 -15.33 -5.65
CA ALA A 128 15.67 -15.17 -6.02
C ALA A 128 15.73 -14.80 -7.50
N ILE A 129 16.34 -13.65 -7.81
CA ILE A 129 16.48 -13.14 -9.17
C ILE A 129 17.96 -12.79 -9.37
N SER A 130 18.59 -13.39 -10.39
CA SER A 130 19.96 -13.04 -10.74
C SER A 130 20.04 -11.71 -11.47
N LYS A 131 21.25 -11.12 -11.51
CA LYS A 131 21.48 -9.88 -12.26
C LYS A 131 21.26 -10.09 -13.75
N GLU A 132 21.65 -11.25 -14.27
CA GLU A 132 21.47 -11.63 -15.67
C GLU A 132 19.99 -11.79 -16.02
N GLU A 133 19.20 -12.39 -15.13
CA GLU A 133 17.76 -12.59 -15.31
C GLU A 133 17.01 -11.24 -15.30
N ALA A 134 17.26 -10.39 -14.32
CA ALA A 134 16.64 -9.05 -14.26
C ALA A 134 16.98 -8.19 -15.50
N ALA A 135 18.21 -8.31 -16.02
CA ALA A 135 18.62 -7.59 -17.22
C ALA A 135 18.04 -8.18 -18.52
N ALA A 136 17.89 -9.51 -18.59
CA ALA A 136 17.35 -10.20 -19.77
C ALA A 136 15.81 -10.10 -19.87
N HIS A 137 15.12 -9.90 -18.75
CA HIS A 137 13.66 -9.91 -18.64
C HIS A 137 13.11 -8.60 -18.05
N PRO A 138 13.20 -7.46 -18.78
CA PRO A 138 12.66 -6.18 -18.31
C PRO A 138 11.15 -6.23 -18.02
N GLU A 139 10.41 -7.15 -18.64
CA GLU A 139 8.99 -7.41 -18.37
C GLU A 139 8.71 -7.93 -16.95
N TYR A 140 9.71 -8.41 -16.22
CA TYR A 140 9.56 -8.78 -14.82
C TYR A 140 9.44 -7.55 -13.91
N MET A 141 9.87 -6.37 -14.36
CA MET A 141 9.77 -5.11 -13.62
C MET A 141 10.46 -5.12 -12.24
N CYS A 142 11.48 -5.94 -12.06
CA CYS A 142 12.16 -6.15 -10.78
C CYS A 142 13.64 -5.80 -10.87
N GLU A 143 14.28 -5.62 -9.72
CA GLU A 143 15.74 -5.66 -9.59
C GLU A 143 16.21 -7.09 -9.26
N PHE A 144 17.50 -7.25 -8.97
CA PHE A 144 18.12 -8.53 -8.61
C PHE A 144 18.34 -8.63 -7.10
N GLY A 145 18.39 -9.87 -6.60
CA GLY A 145 18.58 -10.12 -5.18
C GLY A 145 17.88 -11.40 -4.73
N THR A 146 17.88 -11.61 -3.42
CA THR A 146 17.22 -12.75 -2.78
C THR A 146 16.46 -12.30 -1.55
N MET A 147 15.27 -12.84 -1.36
CA MET A 147 14.48 -12.68 -0.14
C MET A 147 13.77 -13.98 0.17
N GLU A 148 13.97 -14.49 1.38
CA GLU A 148 13.21 -15.59 1.98
C GLU A 148 12.52 -15.06 3.23
N TRP A 149 11.29 -15.50 3.48
CA TRP A 149 10.56 -15.07 4.67
C TRP A 149 9.70 -16.18 5.24
N ARG A 150 9.46 -16.09 6.55
CA ARG A 150 8.45 -16.87 7.26
C ARG A 150 7.95 -16.04 8.43
N LEU A 151 6.69 -15.63 8.36
CA LEU A 151 6.07 -14.69 9.29
C LEU A 151 4.68 -15.16 9.70
N LYS A 152 4.41 -15.08 11.01
CA LYS A 152 3.05 -15.06 11.55
C LYS A 152 2.49 -13.65 11.47
N ILE A 153 1.18 -13.55 11.29
CA ILE A 153 0.44 -12.29 11.13
C ILE A 153 -0.66 -12.23 12.19
N GLU A 154 -0.70 -11.14 12.94
CA GLU A 154 -1.74 -10.85 13.92
C GLU A 154 -2.24 -9.42 13.74
N LYS A 155 -3.35 -9.25 13.02
CA LYS A 155 -3.97 -7.95 12.74
C LYS A 155 -4.67 -7.44 14.00
N LYS A 156 -4.32 -6.24 14.47
CA LYS A 156 -4.79 -5.69 15.77
C LYS A 156 -5.84 -4.61 15.62
N ILE A 157 -5.66 -3.70 14.67
CA ILE A 157 -6.56 -2.58 14.46
C ILE A 157 -6.86 -2.48 12.96
N PRO A 158 -8.12 -2.65 12.54
CA PRO A 158 -8.53 -2.52 11.15
C PRO A 158 -8.95 -1.08 10.81
N PHE A 159 -8.94 -0.75 9.53
CA PHE A 159 -9.63 0.37 8.93
C PHE A 159 -10.69 -0.14 7.93
N ASN A 160 -11.89 -0.35 8.45
CA ASN A 160 -13.08 -0.60 7.69
C ASN A 160 -13.58 0.70 7.03
N VAL A 161 -13.31 0.87 5.73
CA VAL A 161 -13.69 2.05 4.93
C VAL A 161 -15.22 2.26 4.80
N GLY A 162 -16.03 1.41 5.43
CA GLY A 162 -17.48 1.50 5.49
C GLY A 162 -18.17 1.24 4.14
N TYR A 163 -19.23 2.02 3.87
CA TYR A 163 -20.14 1.82 2.75
C TYR A 163 -19.46 1.71 1.38
N GLY A 164 -18.34 2.42 1.18
CA GLY A 164 -17.57 2.41 -0.06
C GLY A 164 -17.09 1.02 -0.50
N ALA A 165 -16.87 0.11 0.44
CA ALA A 165 -16.50 -1.30 0.18
C ALA A 165 -17.57 -2.30 0.67
N SER A 166 -18.82 -1.86 0.80
CA SER A 166 -19.94 -2.75 1.18
C SER A 166 -20.13 -3.87 0.15
N LYS A 167 -20.75 -4.99 0.58
CA LYS A 167 -21.04 -6.15 -0.28
C LYS A 167 -21.74 -5.77 -1.59
N LEU A 168 -22.70 -4.85 -1.54
CA LEU A 168 -23.39 -4.35 -2.73
C LEU A 168 -22.44 -3.62 -3.68
N PHE A 169 -21.58 -2.74 -3.16
CA PHE A 169 -20.64 -1.96 -3.98
C PHE A 169 -19.57 -2.84 -4.61
N ARG A 170 -19.07 -3.83 -3.86
CA ARG A 170 -18.15 -4.86 -4.38
C ARG A 170 -18.82 -5.68 -5.47
N TYR A 171 -20.04 -6.16 -5.23
CA TYR A 171 -20.83 -6.93 -6.20
C TYR A 171 -21.07 -6.16 -7.51
N LEU A 172 -21.40 -4.86 -7.39
CA LEU A 172 -21.64 -3.98 -8.53
C LEU A 172 -20.34 -3.44 -9.17
N GLN A 173 -19.18 -3.62 -8.54
CA GLN A 173 -17.87 -3.12 -9.00
C GLN A 173 -17.88 -1.61 -9.29
N LEU A 174 -18.47 -0.83 -8.37
CA LEU A 174 -18.71 0.61 -8.59
C LEU A 174 -17.46 1.48 -8.52
N PHE A 175 -16.44 1.08 -7.76
CA PHE A 175 -15.17 1.81 -7.69
C PHE A 175 -14.16 1.24 -8.68
N GLU A 176 -13.37 2.13 -9.30
CA GLU A 176 -12.23 1.72 -10.12
C GLU A 176 -11.12 1.07 -9.29
N MET A 177 -10.97 1.52 -8.04
CA MET A 177 -10.09 0.97 -7.02
C MET A 177 -10.81 0.96 -5.68
N PHE A 178 -10.94 -0.22 -5.09
CA PHE A 178 -11.35 -0.43 -3.71
C PHE A 178 -10.12 -0.58 -2.81
N TRP A 179 -10.35 -0.40 -1.51
CA TRP A 179 -9.31 -0.48 -0.50
C TRP A 179 -9.91 -0.94 0.83
N HIS A 180 -9.18 -1.77 1.56
CA HIS A 180 -9.50 -2.20 2.91
C HIS A 180 -8.22 -2.55 3.65
N ALA A 181 -8.02 -1.98 4.85
CA ALA A 181 -6.91 -2.37 5.70
C ALA A 181 -7.44 -3.20 6.88
N GLU A 182 -7.43 -4.51 6.78
CA GLU A 182 -7.82 -5.37 7.91
C GLU A 182 -6.81 -5.26 9.07
N GLY A 183 -5.60 -4.79 8.80
CA GLY A 183 -4.55 -4.63 9.79
C GLY A 183 -3.74 -3.36 9.58
N MET A 184 -4.36 -2.18 9.67
CA MET A 184 -3.61 -0.93 9.68
C MET A 184 -2.58 -0.89 10.82
N LYS A 185 -2.86 -1.57 11.95
CA LYS A 185 -1.85 -2.03 12.90
C LYS A 185 -1.80 -3.56 12.91
N THR A 186 -0.66 -4.12 12.53
CA THR A 186 -0.43 -5.56 12.45
C THR A 186 0.85 -5.93 13.19
N PHE A 187 0.80 -7.03 13.95
CA PHE A 187 1.99 -7.64 14.52
C PHE A 187 2.47 -8.77 13.62
N TYR A 188 3.77 -8.73 13.32
CA TYR A 188 4.48 -9.79 12.64
C TYR A 188 5.49 -10.44 13.60
N GLU A 189 5.69 -11.75 13.44
CA GLU A 189 6.69 -12.51 14.19
C GLU A 189 7.31 -13.56 13.29
N GLY A 190 8.64 -13.62 13.26
CA GLY A 190 9.39 -14.59 12.47
C GLY A 190 10.70 -14.03 11.96
N GLU A 191 11.07 -14.40 10.75
CA GLU A 191 12.36 -14.03 10.17
C GLU A 191 12.27 -13.74 8.67
N VAL A 192 13.21 -12.92 8.22
CA VAL A 192 13.49 -12.63 6.81
C VAL A 192 14.98 -12.83 6.57
N ILE A 193 15.33 -13.53 5.50
CA ILE A 193 16.70 -13.58 4.99
C ILE A 193 16.71 -12.75 3.72
N TYR A 194 17.41 -11.62 3.73
CA TYR A 194 17.51 -10.70 2.60
C TYR A 194 18.97 -10.58 2.17
N ASN A 195 19.26 -10.96 0.93
CA ASN A 195 20.62 -10.98 0.37
C ASN A 195 21.63 -11.69 1.28
N GLY A 196 21.22 -12.84 1.84
CA GLY A 196 22.01 -13.67 2.76
C GLY A 196 22.10 -13.15 4.20
N LYS A 197 21.56 -11.97 4.50
CA LYS A 197 21.52 -11.41 5.86
C LYS A 197 20.22 -11.75 6.55
N LYS A 198 20.31 -12.20 7.80
CA LYS A 198 19.14 -12.58 8.60
C LYS A 198 18.60 -11.40 9.42
N TYR A 199 17.29 -11.23 9.38
CA TYR A 199 16.55 -10.22 10.13
C TYR A 199 15.46 -10.88 10.98
N ILE A 200 15.42 -10.54 12.26
CA ILE A 200 14.41 -10.99 13.21
C ILE A 200 13.26 -9.99 13.26
N VAL A 201 12.04 -10.48 13.12
CA VAL A 201 10.81 -9.68 13.20
C VAL A 201 10.09 -10.03 14.50
N LYS A 202 9.80 -9.02 15.33
CA LYS A 202 9.13 -9.18 16.62
C LYS A 202 7.89 -8.31 16.70
N LYS A 203 6.85 -8.81 17.37
CA LYS A 203 5.54 -8.13 17.49
C LYS A 203 5.67 -6.68 17.96
N ASP A 204 6.47 -6.45 19.00
CA ASP A 204 6.53 -5.17 19.72
C ASP A 204 7.21 -4.02 18.93
N ASN A 205 7.94 -4.35 17.86
CA ASN A 205 8.76 -3.38 17.13
C ASN A 205 8.82 -3.62 15.61
N CYS A 206 7.86 -4.38 15.07
CA CYS A 206 7.74 -4.63 13.63
C CYS A 206 7.03 -3.50 12.87
N TYR A 207 6.33 -2.60 13.57
CA TYR A 207 5.57 -1.49 12.97
C TYR A 207 4.67 -1.91 11.81
N GLY A 208 4.05 -3.08 11.93
CA GLY A 208 3.43 -3.75 10.80
C GLY A 208 2.12 -3.13 10.31
N TYR A 209 1.89 -3.27 9.01
CA TYR A 209 0.69 -2.89 8.28
C TYR A 209 0.27 -4.01 7.33
N ALA A 210 -1.04 -4.16 7.10
CA ALA A 210 -1.62 -5.13 6.18
C ALA A 210 -2.93 -4.60 5.58
N ASP A 211 -2.99 -4.53 4.26
CA ASP A 211 -4.18 -4.11 3.53
C ASP A 211 -4.39 -4.88 2.23
N LYS A 212 -5.45 -4.49 1.55
CA LYS A 212 -5.88 -5.06 0.29
C LYS A 212 -6.46 -3.99 -0.62
N ASN A 213 -6.07 -4.02 -1.88
CA ASN A 213 -6.76 -3.27 -2.92
C ASN A 213 -7.16 -4.19 -4.07
N TRP A 214 -8.27 -3.84 -4.71
CA TRP A 214 -8.71 -4.51 -5.91
C TRP A 214 -9.47 -3.54 -6.78
N GLY A 215 -9.49 -3.79 -8.08
CA GLY A 215 -9.99 -2.79 -9.00
C GLY A 215 -9.83 -3.17 -10.45
N LYS A 216 -10.12 -2.20 -11.31
CA LYS A 216 -9.87 -2.29 -12.76
C LYS A 216 -8.68 -1.43 -13.19
N ASN A 217 -8.27 -0.47 -12.35
CA ASN A 217 -7.13 0.40 -12.59
C ASN A 217 -6.65 1.05 -11.29
N PHE A 218 -5.45 1.61 -11.31
CA PHE A 218 -4.87 2.30 -10.16
C PHE A 218 -5.41 3.73 -10.03
N THR A 219 -5.30 4.31 -8.84
CA THR A 219 -5.61 5.72 -8.61
C THR A 219 -4.49 6.62 -9.15
N SER A 220 -4.84 7.86 -9.52
CA SER A 220 -3.89 8.94 -9.81
C SER A 220 -4.49 10.29 -9.40
N PRO A 221 -3.91 11.00 -8.41
CA PRO A 221 -2.71 10.63 -7.65
C PRO A 221 -2.87 9.34 -6.85
N TRP A 222 -1.74 8.69 -6.58
CA TRP A 222 -1.57 7.59 -5.65
C TRP A 222 -0.90 8.13 -4.40
N VAL A 223 -1.56 7.98 -3.27
CA VAL A 223 -1.06 8.34 -1.94
C VAL A 223 -1.35 7.18 -1.00
N TRP A 224 -0.35 6.78 -0.24
CA TRP A 224 -0.47 5.93 0.94
C TRP A 224 0.49 6.45 2.01
N LEU A 225 0.02 6.61 3.25
CA LEU A 225 0.82 6.97 4.43
C LEU A 225 0.30 6.19 5.63
N SER A 226 1.13 5.35 6.26
CA SER A 226 0.73 4.62 7.46
C SER A 226 1.87 4.41 8.44
N SER A 227 1.58 4.53 9.75
CA SER A 227 2.48 4.09 10.82
C SER A 227 1.74 3.89 12.14
N ASN A 228 2.29 3.00 12.96
CA ASN A 228 1.95 2.81 14.35
C ASN A 228 3.13 3.07 15.31
N ASN A 229 4.25 3.62 14.81
CA ASN A 229 5.36 4.10 15.62
C ASN A 229 5.17 5.59 15.95
N LEU A 230 4.33 5.85 16.96
CA LEU A 230 3.91 7.20 17.33
C LEU A 230 4.39 7.56 18.73
N VAL A 231 4.89 8.79 18.89
CA VAL A 231 5.27 9.36 20.19
C VAL A 231 4.53 10.68 20.38
N SER A 232 3.80 10.81 21.48
CA SER A 232 3.16 12.08 21.85
C SER A 232 4.22 13.08 22.31
N LYS A 233 4.29 14.25 21.69
CA LYS A 233 5.16 15.35 22.15
C LYS A 233 4.59 16.03 23.39
N VAL A 234 3.29 15.92 23.64
CA VAL A 234 2.65 16.48 24.84
C VAL A 234 3.08 15.69 26.09
N THR A 235 3.14 14.37 25.98
CA THR A 235 3.46 13.50 27.14
C THR A 235 4.88 12.94 27.13
N GLY A 236 5.57 12.98 25.98
CA GLY A 236 6.87 12.34 25.77
C GLY A 236 6.81 10.81 25.67
N LYS A 237 5.61 10.21 25.63
CA LYS A 237 5.42 8.75 25.67
C LYS A 237 5.13 8.18 24.30
N LYS A 238 5.62 6.96 24.06
CA LYS A 238 5.19 6.12 22.95
C LYS A 238 3.71 5.78 23.11
N LEU A 239 2.97 5.83 22.02
CA LEU A 239 1.54 5.55 21.95
C LEU A 239 1.33 4.08 21.56
N GLU A 240 1.01 3.24 22.54
CA GLU A 240 0.93 1.79 22.36
C GLU A 240 -0.38 1.34 21.69
N ASN A 241 -1.46 2.12 21.81
CA ASN A 241 -2.75 1.80 21.22
C ASN A 241 -3.14 2.84 20.17
N SER A 242 -2.18 3.19 19.33
CA SER A 242 -2.35 4.18 18.28
C SER A 242 -1.78 3.76 16.92
N VAL A 243 -2.40 4.25 15.85
CA VAL A 243 -2.01 4.04 14.45
C VAL A 243 -2.74 5.05 13.56
N PHE A 244 -2.14 5.42 12.43
CA PHE A 244 -2.84 6.12 11.37
C PHE A 244 -2.63 5.46 10.01
N ASP A 245 -3.58 5.73 9.12
CA ASP A 245 -3.55 5.30 7.74
C ASP A 245 -4.27 6.33 6.86
N ILE A 246 -3.65 6.69 5.74
CA ILE A 246 -4.11 7.70 4.78
C ILE A 246 -3.90 7.15 3.39
N GLY A 247 -4.96 7.07 2.58
CA GLY A 247 -4.90 6.46 1.26
C GLY A 247 -5.78 7.15 0.22
N GLY A 248 -5.43 6.97 -1.06
CA GLY A 248 -6.27 7.30 -2.21
C GLY A 248 -5.68 8.36 -3.14
N GLY A 249 -6.51 9.28 -3.61
CA GLY A 249 -6.09 10.43 -4.42
C GLY A 249 -7.12 10.86 -5.46
N ARG A 250 -7.71 9.93 -6.22
CA ARG A 250 -8.79 10.24 -7.17
C ARG A 250 -9.79 9.08 -7.28
N PRO A 251 -10.63 8.87 -6.25
CA PRO A 251 -11.66 7.84 -6.31
C PRO A 251 -12.60 8.10 -7.49
N LYS A 252 -12.77 7.08 -8.33
CA LYS A 252 -13.76 7.07 -9.42
C LYS A 252 -14.88 6.09 -9.06
N VAL A 253 -16.10 6.62 -9.02
CA VAL A 253 -17.33 5.89 -8.70
C VAL A 253 -18.23 5.92 -9.93
N ALA A 254 -18.38 4.77 -10.59
CA ALA A 254 -19.03 4.68 -11.90
C ALA A 254 -18.48 5.74 -12.88
N PHE A 255 -19.28 6.75 -13.22
CA PHE A 255 -18.91 7.85 -14.14
C PHE A 255 -18.41 9.12 -13.43
N LEU A 256 -18.46 9.19 -12.10
CA LEU A 256 -18.04 10.34 -11.32
C LEU A 256 -16.62 10.19 -10.80
N SER A 257 -15.79 11.20 -11.04
CA SER A 257 -14.43 11.27 -10.51
C SER A 257 -14.37 12.36 -9.44
N LEU A 258 -13.87 12.03 -8.25
CA LEU A 258 -13.65 13.02 -7.19
C LEU A 258 -12.15 13.33 -7.10
N PRO A 259 -11.68 14.42 -7.74
CA PRO A 259 -10.26 14.73 -7.74
C PRO A 259 -9.76 15.09 -6.34
N ARG A 260 -8.55 14.64 -6.04
CA ARG A 260 -7.78 14.97 -4.84
C ARG A 260 -8.54 14.69 -3.53
N LYS A 261 -9.12 13.49 -3.42
CA LYS A 261 -9.77 13.00 -2.19
C LYS A 261 -8.97 11.85 -1.59
N LEU A 262 -8.75 11.94 -0.28
CA LEU A 262 -8.11 10.91 0.54
C LEU A 262 -9.10 10.36 1.56
N LEU A 263 -8.94 9.09 1.89
CA LEU A 263 -9.54 8.43 3.05
C LEU A 263 -8.48 8.36 4.15
N SER A 264 -8.87 8.67 5.39
CA SER A 264 -7.94 8.53 6.50
C SER A 264 -8.62 8.01 7.76
N ALA A 265 -7.89 7.20 8.51
CA ALA A 265 -8.25 6.73 9.83
C ALA A 265 -7.10 6.99 10.80
N PHE A 266 -7.45 7.47 11.99
CA PHE A 266 -6.53 7.59 13.11
C PHE A 266 -7.19 6.91 14.30
N TYR A 267 -6.54 5.86 14.79
CA TYR A 267 -6.88 5.26 16.06
C TYR A 267 -5.90 5.83 17.07
N TYR A 268 -6.40 6.59 18.05
CA TYR A 268 -5.58 7.31 19.03
C TYR A 268 -5.98 6.87 20.43
N GLU A 269 -5.14 6.05 21.06
CA GLU A 269 -5.30 5.52 22.42
C GLU A 269 -6.74 5.03 22.70
N GLY A 270 -7.30 4.24 21.77
CA GLY A 270 -8.65 3.70 21.87
C GLY A 270 -9.77 4.55 21.24
N GLN A 271 -9.45 5.72 20.67
CA GLN A 271 -10.42 6.61 20.05
C GLN A 271 -10.30 6.65 18.52
N CYS A 272 -11.43 6.52 17.84
CA CYS A 272 -11.52 6.58 16.39
C CYS A 272 -11.71 8.01 15.87
N PHE A 273 -10.85 8.43 14.93
CA PHE A 273 -11.02 9.65 14.13
C PHE A 273 -10.95 9.28 12.64
N GLU A 274 -12.06 9.49 11.94
CA GLU A 274 -12.18 9.11 10.54
C GLU A 274 -12.43 10.34 9.66
N PHE A 275 -11.74 10.38 8.53
CA PHE A 275 -11.89 11.39 7.49
C PHE A 275 -12.23 10.68 6.19
N ASN A 276 -13.50 10.30 6.06
CA ASN A 276 -14.03 9.54 4.95
C ASN A 276 -15.00 10.42 4.13
N PHE A 277 -14.67 10.67 2.86
CA PHE A 277 -15.52 11.49 1.98
C PHE A 277 -16.81 10.77 1.55
N SER A 278 -16.88 9.43 1.64
CA SER A 278 -18.09 8.68 1.31
C SER A 278 -19.19 8.86 2.37
N LYS A 279 -18.83 9.24 3.60
CA LYS A 279 -19.74 9.59 4.68
C LYS A 279 -20.11 11.06 4.59
N PHE A 280 -20.84 11.45 3.56
CA PHE A 280 -21.10 12.87 3.22
C PHE A 280 -21.64 13.72 4.39
N TRP A 281 -22.37 13.12 5.34
CA TRP A 281 -22.88 13.79 6.54
C TRP A 281 -21.80 14.27 7.52
N THR A 282 -20.56 13.77 7.42
CA THR A 282 -19.42 14.24 8.24
C THR A 282 -18.77 15.51 7.67
N ASN A 283 -19.10 15.90 6.44
CA ASN A 283 -18.49 17.02 5.71
C ASN A 283 -16.95 16.99 5.71
N THR A 284 -16.40 15.81 5.40
CA THR A 284 -14.96 15.62 5.21
C THR A 284 -14.44 16.49 4.08
N ARG A 285 -13.49 17.36 4.40
CA ARG A 285 -12.75 18.21 3.46
C ARG A 285 -11.27 17.83 3.53
N THR A 286 -10.63 17.78 2.36
CA THR A 286 -9.23 17.37 2.19
C THR A 286 -8.49 18.46 1.43
N LYS A 287 -7.31 18.84 1.92
CA LYS A 287 -6.26 19.50 1.17
C LYS A 287 -5.03 18.60 1.29
N PHE A 288 -4.40 18.24 0.17
CA PHE A 288 -3.13 17.53 0.24
C PHE A 288 -2.20 17.95 -0.89
N ASN A 289 -0.91 17.72 -0.66
CA ASN A 289 0.17 17.92 -1.60
C ASN A 289 1.22 16.83 -1.39
N GLY A 290 1.84 16.38 -2.48
CA GLY A 290 3.01 15.53 -2.47
C GLY A 290 3.98 16.05 -3.52
N TYR A 291 5.23 16.29 -3.13
CA TYR A 291 6.22 16.91 -4.00
C TYR A 291 7.63 16.41 -3.69
N GLU A 292 8.54 16.62 -4.63
CA GLU A 292 9.95 16.28 -4.47
C GLU A 292 10.77 17.53 -4.17
N THR A 293 11.77 17.38 -3.29
CA THR A 293 12.93 18.27 -3.26
C THR A 293 14.08 17.59 -4.04
N GLU A 294 15.30 18.09 -3.89
CA GLU A 294 16.49 17.41 -4.39
C GLU A 294 16.63 15.99 -3.80
N ASP A 295 16.46 15.87 -2.48
CA ASP A 295 16.86 14.72 -1.66
C ASP A 295 15.71 13.95 -1.03
N LYS A 296 14.50 14.52 -0.96
CA LYS A 296 13.34 13.91 -0.30
C LYS A 296 12.04 14.03 -1.10
N ILE A 297 11.09 13.22 -0.69
CA ILE A 297 9.67 13.36 -1.02
C ILE A 297 8.98 13.93 0.22
N VAL A 298 8.07 14.88 0.04
CA VAL A 298 7.35 15.55 1.12
C VAL A 298 5.85 15.46 0.86
N TRP A 299 5.10 15.10 1.88
CA TRP A 299 3.64 15.08 1.89
C TRP A 299 3.12 16.07 2.93
N HIS A 300 2.09 16.81 2.54
CA HIS A 300 1.27 17.59 3.45
C HIS A 300 -0.19 17.17 3.28
N VAL A 301 -0.85 16.79 4.36
CA VAL A 301 -2.27 16.42 4.38
C VAL A 301 -3.00 17.19 5.48
N GLU A 302 -3.99 17.98 5.10
CA GLU A 302 -4.96 18.55 6.02
C GLU A 302 -6.35 17.96 5.73
N GLN A 303 -6.97 17.34 6.74
CA GLN A 303 -8.36 16.91 6.67
C GLN A 303 -9.19 17.45 7.83
N LYS A 304 -10.45 17.77 7.56
CA LYS A 304 -11.40 18.24 8.58
C LYS A 304 -12.81 17.73 8.36
N THR A 305 -13.49 17.40 9.43
CA THR A 305 -14.95 17.17 9.49
C THR A 305 -15.62 18.42 10.08
N TRP A 306 -16.83 18.29 10.61
CA TRP A 306 -17.44 19.33 11.45
C TRP A 306 -16.70 19.59 12.75
N ASN A 307 -16.20 18.53 13.39
CA ASN A 307 -15.74 18.59 14.78
C ASN A 307 -14.29 18.12 14.97
N THR A 308 -13.65 17.59 13.93
CA THR A 308 -12.28 17.08 14.00
C THR A 308 -11.44 17.67 12.87
N LYS A 309 -10.17 17.90 13.14
CA LYS A 309 -9.17 18.31 12.15
C LYS A 309 -7.88 17.52 12.40
N VAL A 310 -7.20 17.15 11.33
CA VAL A 310 -5.86 16.58 11.38
C VAL A 310 -4.97 17.30 10.37
N ILE A 311 -3.71 17.50 10.76
CA ILE A 311 -2.63 17.97 9.88
C ILE A 311 -1.51 16.94 9.98
N VAL A 312 -1.06 16.43 8.85
CA VAL A 312 0.00 15.43 8.74
C VAL A 312 1.04 15.94 7.78
N ASP A 313 2.27 16.05 8.26
CA ASP A 313 3.45 16.43 7.49
C ASP A 313 4.42 15.26 7.54
N VAL A 314 4.76 14.71 6.37
CA VAL A 314 5.66 13.55 6.24
C VAL A 314 6.76 13.88 5.26
N GLU A 315 7.95 13.37 5.52
CA GLU A 315 9.05 13.33 4.58
C GLU A 315 9.72 11.97 4.56
N CYS A 316 10.27 11.60 3.41
CA CYS A 316 11.09 10.41 3.25
C CYS A 316 12.24 10.73 2.30
N MET A 317 13.45 10.29 2.66
CA MET A 317 14.64 10.51 1.86
C MET A 317 14.59 9.63 0.62
N LYS A 318 14.87 10.18 -0.57
CA LYS A 318 14.85 9.42 -1.83
C LYS A 318 15.82 8.24 -1.82
N LYS A 319 16.96 8.37 -1.12
CA LYS A 319 17.93 7.27 -0.93
C LYS A 319 17.36 6.07 -0.17
N ASP A 320 16.29 6.28 0.61
CA ASP A 320 15.62 5.24 1.38
C ASP A 320 14.35 4.74 0.68
N MET A 321 14.09 5.20 -0.54
CA MET A 321 12.90 4.87 -1.32
C MET A 321 13.28 4.18 -2.62
N ILE A 322 12.27 3.57 -3.26
CA ILE A 322 12.38 2.95 -4.57
C ILE A 322 11.29 3.48 -5.50
N LEU A 323 11.55 3.46 -6.80
CA LEU A 323 10.52 3.68 -7.82
C LEU A 323 9.78 2.37 -8.07
N PHE A 324 8.59 2.26 -7.52
CA PHE A 324 7.79 1.05 -7.57
C PHE A 324 7.18 0.82 -8.95
N ASN A 325 7.26 -0.42 -9.43
CA ASN A 325 6.72 -0.79 -10.72
C ASN A 325 5.42 -1.59 -10.61
N TYR A 326 4.44 -1.20 -11.44
CA TYR A 326 3.23 -1.98 -11.70
C TYR A 326 2.87 -1.96 -13.17
N GLU A 327 2.24 -3.05 -13.59
CA GLU A 327 1.47 -3.15 -14.82
C GLU A 327 -0.01 -3.18 -14.45
N ALA A 328 -0.81 -2.28 -15.05
CA ALA A 328 -2.24 -2.27 -14.83
C ALA A 328 -2.91 -3.51 -15.46
N PRO A 329 -4.13 -3.90 -15.07
CA PRO A 329 -4.86 -5.02 -15.70
C PRO A 329 -5.13 -4.85 -17.21
N THR A 330 -4.92 -3.66 -17.74
CA THR A 330 -4.99 -3.33 -19.16
C THR A 330 -3.69 -3.65 -19.92
N GLY A 331 -2.58 -3.88 -19.22
CA GLY A 331 -1.23 -3.98 -19.77
C GLY A 331 -0.45 -2.65 -19.76
N GLU A 332 -1.08 -1.56 -19.33
CA GLU A 332 -0.46 -0.23 -19.33
C GLU A 332 0.42 0.00 -18.09
N LYS A 333 1.57 0.64 -18.29
CA LYS A 333 2.45 1.12 -17.21
C LYS A 333 2.42 2.64 -17.12
N ARG A 334 1.40 3.18 -16.44
CA ARG A 334 1.19 4.62 -16.34
C ARG A 334 1.87 5.27 -15.16
N HIS A 335 2.09 4.53 -14.07
CA HIS A 335 2.90 5.02 -12.95
C HIS A 335 4.38 4.85 -13.27
N THR A 336 4.96 5.90 -13.86
CA THR A 336 6.36 5.92 -14.31
C THR A 336 7.33 6.47 -13.27
N ARG A 337 6.80 7.10 -12.21
CA ARG A 337 7.57 7.72 -11.14
C ARG A 337 6.88 7.56 -9.77
N LEU A 338 6.45 6.34 -9.46
CA LEU A 338 5.79 6.01 -8.19
C LEU A 338 6.85 5.80 -7.10
N TRP A 339 7.03 6.81 -6.25
CA TRP A 339 7.89 6.69 -5.07
C TRP A 339 7.23 5.81 -4.02
N ASN A 340 7.99 4.88 -3.44
CA ASN A 340 7.55 3.97 -2.39
C ASN A 340 8.66 3.83 -1.32
N GLY A 341 8.30 3.94 -0.05
CA GLY A 341 9.22 3.92 1.09
C GLY A 341 8.60 3.32 2.35
N GLY A 342 9.46 2.88 3.28
CA GLY A 342 9.07 2.33 4.59
C GLY A 342 9.73 3.01 5.81
N ASN A 343 10.51 4.08 5.56
CA ASN A 343 11.30 4.79 6.57
C ASN A 343 10.92 6.26 6.68
N GLY A 344 9.72 6.65 6.25
CA GLY A 344 9.26 8.03 6.38
C GLY A 344 9.21 8.48 7.84
N ILE A 345 9.39 9.77 8.06
CA ILE A 345 9.23 10.43 9.34
C ILE A 345 8.25 11.59 9.20
N GLY A 346 7.58 11.96 10.28
CA GLY A 346 6.59 13.03 10.19
C GLY A 346 6.01 13.49 11.51
N THR A 347 5.09 14.43 11.40
CA THR A 347 4.33 14.95 12.53
C THR A 347 2.83 14.92 12.25
N ILE A 348 2.05 14.70 13.31
CA ILE A 348 0.59 14.63 13.25
C ILE A 348 0.02 15.53 14.33
N LYS A 349 -0.76 16.54 13.93
CA LYS A 349 -1.52 17.38 14.85
C LYS A 349 -2.99 17.03 14.77
N LEU A 350 -3.54 16.50 15.86
CA LEU A 350 -4.93 16.05 15.94
C LEU A 350 -5.75 17.01 16.79
N TYR A 351 -6.91 17.45 16.27
CA TYR A 351 -7.78 18.43 16.93
C TYR A 351 -9.21 17.92 17.04
N ARG A 352 -9.90 18.32 18.11
CA ARG A 352 -11.34 18.13 18.29
C ARG A 352 -11.97 19.43 18.81
N LYS A 353 -13.03 19.90 18.16
CA LYS A 353 -13.74 21.15 18.47
C LYS A 353 -12.80 22.36 18.61
N GLY A 354 -11.77 22.43 17.75
CA GLY A 354 -10.77 23.49 17.75
C GLY A 354 -9.66 23.37 18.79
N GLN A 355 -9.74 22.41 19.72
CA GLN A 355 -8.71 22.15 20.72
C GLN A 355 -7.73 21.08 20.21
N LEU A 356 -6.44 21.29 20.44
CA LEU A 356 -5.40 20.30 20.17
C LEU A 356 -5.56 19.13 21.15
N ILE A 357 -5.68 17.91 20.62
CA ILE A 357 -5.66 16.68 21.40
C ILE A 357 -4.22 16.26 21.64
N ASP A 358 -3.43 16.20 20.56
CA ASP A 358 -2.02 15.80 20.62
C ASP A 358 -1.24 16.36 19.42
N ASP A 359 0.07 16.48 19.60
CA ASP A 359 1.08 16.68 18.57
C ASP A 359 2.01 15.49 18.64
N MET A 360 2.02 14.65 17.61
CA MET A 360 2.72 13.38 17.61
C MET A 360 3.89 13.41 16.63
N GLU A 361 4.98 12.74 16.98
CA GLU A 361 6.00 12.31 16.03
C GLU A 361 5.65 10.93 15.51
N ALA A 362 5.84 10.72 14.21
CA ALA A 362 5.67 9.45 13.54
C ALA A 362 6.98 9.03 12.87
N LYS A 363 7.33 7.74 13.00
CA LYS A 363 8.51 7.13 12.38
C LYS A 363 8.12 5.84 11.65
N ASN A 364 9.05 5.26 10.87
CA ASN A 364 8.80 4.05 10.08
C ASN A 364 7.51 4.15 9.26
N ILE A 365 7.28 5.33 8.67
CA ILE A 365 6.07 5.60 7.89
C ILE A 365 6.23 4.90 6.54
N GLY A 366 5.31 3.97 6.26
CA GLY A 366 5.06 3.50 4.90
C GLY A 366 4.51 4.66 4.09
N CYS A 367 5.15 4.99 2.96
CA CYS A 367 4.82 6.19 2.19
C CYS A 367 4.90 5.96 0.68
N GLU A 368 3.84 6.34 -0.03
CA GLU A 368 3.78 6.28 -1.48
C GLU A 368 3.31 7.61 -2.09
N TYR A 369 3.91 7.98 -3.22
CA TYR A 369 3.44 9.07 -4.06
C TYR A 369 3.69 8.79 -5.55
N GLY A 370 2.63 8.89 -6.36
CA GLY A 370 2.75 8.80 -7.80
C GLY A 370 1.57 9.42 -8.54
N GLU A 371 1.84 9.96 -9.72
CA GLU A 371 0.82 10.38 -10.67
C GLU A 371 1.11 9.74 -12.03
N PHE A 372 0.05 9.45 -12.78
CA PHE A 372 0.17 8.87 -14.11
C PHE A 372 1.00 9.76 -15.04
N ASP A 373 1.76 9.09 -15.91
CA ASP A 373 2.49 9.63 -17.05
C ASP A 373 3.41 10.82 -16.66
N THR A 374 3.91 10.81 -15.43
CA THR A 374 4.82 11.84 -14.90
C THR A 374 6.24 11.30 -14.84
N TYR A 375 7.15 11.98 -15.53
CA TYR A 375 8.57 11.61 -15.62
C TYR A 375 9.48 12.57 -14.85
N GLU A 376 9.02 13.81 -14.67
CA GLU A 376 9.73 14.87 -13.96
C GLU A 376 9.42 14.88 -12.46
N PRO A 377 10.29 15.47 -11.62
CA PRO A 377 10.03 15.62 -10.19
C PRO A 377 8.72 16.38 -9.89
N TYR A 378 7.93 15.85 -8.96
CA TYR A 378 6.67 16.45 -8.51
C TYR A 378 6.88 17.82 -7.88
N GLN A 379 6.12 18.83 -8.32
CA GLN A 379 6.27 20.22 -7.89
C GLN A 379 5.37 20.57 -6.70
N ASN A 380 5.81 21.49 -5.84
CA ASN A 380 4.97 21.99 -4.75
C ASN A 380 3.83 22.87 -5.29
N ILE A 381 2.61 22.31 -5.32
CA ILE A 381 1.44 23.03 -5.84
C ILE A 381 0.80 24.01 -4.85
N LEU A 382 1.06 23.92 -3.55
CA LEU A 382 0.48 24.82 -2.54
C LEU A 382 1.11 26.22 -2.60
N ASP A 383 2.41 26.31 -2.87
CA ASP A 383 3.11 27.60 -3.02
C ASP A 383 2.66 28.37 -4.27
N SER A 384 2.24 27.66 -5.32
CA SER A 384 1.78 28.26 -6.58
C SER A 384 0.38 28.88 -6.50
N GLN A 385 -0.46 28.41 -5.56
CA GLN A 385 -1.80 28.97 -5.34
C GLN A 385 -1.72 30.29 -4.55
N ASN A 386 -0.81 30.41 -3.58
CA ASN A 386 -0.59 31.64 -2.82
C ASN A 386 0.02 32.79 -3.65
N LYS A 387 0.71 32.49 -4.76
CA LYS A 387 1.24 33.51 -5.68
C LYS A 387 0.21 34.07 -6.67
N LYS A 388 -0.97 33.47 -6.79
CA LYS A 388 -2.06 33.96 -7.67
C LYS A 388 -3.11 34.78 -6.92
N GLU A 389 -3.01 34.88 -5.60
CA GLU A 389 -3.93 35.65 -4.75
C GLU A 389 -3.32 36.96 -4.21
N ASN A 390 -2.11 37.34 -4.66
CA ASN A 390 -1.48 38.63 -4.35
C ASN A 390 -1.39 39.54 -5.59
#